data_AF-A0A957AUS3-F1
#
_entry.id   AF-A0A957AUS3-F1
#
_cell.length_a   1.000
_cell.length_b   1.000
_cell.length_c   1.000
_cell.angle_alpha   90.00
_cell.angle_beta   90.00
_cell.angle_gamma   90.00
#
_symmetry.space_group_name_H-M   'P 1'
#
loop_
_entity.id
_entity.type
_entity.pdbx_description
1 polymer ?
#
loop_
_entity_poly.entity_id
_entity_poly.type
_entity_poly.pdbx_seq_one_letter_code
_entity_poly.pdbx_strand_id
1 'polypeptide(L)'
;MTDMVSRRSKTLPEVVPVTGRGGYVDALSLFLPVALVITSLIFAGLSASTLLPWRKFAGSGSVLRFLSFLPMLLAAVVFSITLRPNHLVRNFQLTLKANWYLTVLTLLSIPGAVYARFVLALPSSYFTQSFMLLAFFAVYFVLLRVPDVYWRQVQSWLVSTFVFVTMLATIDVFRNVVLIGSKSQPNTILILLMGFVLFFYVTSKWTRFLLLTFLGMLIFFTFKNTAVIAFITIVVGFYLFPKKSLRKVSIYNIIGFTFAAGVVATGALIGYWLLQTQFAGFSTGNTTFRMIIYQYRFEQFLSSPFYGQLFTGETVYTFKSLFNSATVPTHSDWLDVLAQGGLLGMFLFVGVFLRTSFLMIKTRHITIPNDIRSAAIASWVLVSLSAFIIMSLFNSILNTPEIALIFWFMLAFGHRVARFSAANRLRHQVIVSSPVG
;
A
#
# COMPACT_ATOMS: atom_id res chain seq x y z
N MET A 1 23.01 -2.14 -50.05
CA MET A 1 22.09 -1.37 -49.18
C MET A 1 21.36 -2.33 -48.22
N THR A 2 22.13 -3.25 -47.60
CA THR A 2 21.61 -4.49 -46.98
C THR A 2 22.58 -4.96 -45.89
N ASP A 3 22.88 -4.10 -44.90
CA ASP A 3 23.83 -4.49 -43.83
C ASP A 3 23.63 -3.78 -42.47
N MET A 4 22.43 -3.31 -42.15
CA MET A 4 22.19 -2.53 -40.91
C MET A 4 21.03 -3.01 -40.04
N VAL A 5 20.87 -4.33 -39.85
CA VAL A 5 19.91 -4.87 -38.86
C VAL A 5 20.52 -5.98 -37.98
N SER A 6 21.73 -5.75 -37.45
CA SER A 6 22.31 -6.58 -36.37
C SER A 6 22.37 -5.84 -35.01
N ARG A 7 21.34 -5.03 -34.71
CA ARG A 7 21.22 -4.42 -33.37
C ARG A 7 20.83 -5.48 -32.34
N ARG A 8 21.86 -6.05 -31.72
CA ARG A 8 21.91 -6.70 -30.39
C ARG A 8 20.53 -6.80 -29.70
N SER A 9 19.85 -7.92 -29.90
CA SER A 9 18.89 -8.40 -28.90
C SER A 9 19.69 -8.65 -27.63
N LYS A 10 19.60 -7.75 -26.64
CA LYS A 10 19.98 -8.07 -25.27
C LYS A 10 19.07 -9.23 -24.85
N THR A 11 19.59 -10.45 -24.99
CA THR A 11 18.94 -11.67 -24.53
C THR A 11 18.63 -11.46 -23.06
N LEU A 12 17.33 -11.45 -22.73
CA LEU A 12 16.92 -11.59 -21.34
C LEU A 12 17.53 -12.91 -20.84
N PRO A 13 18.04 -12.97 -19.60
CA PRO A 13 18.63 -14.19 -19.07
C PRO A 13 17.65 -15.36 -19.25
N GLU A 14 18.11 -16.41 -19.93
CA GLU A 14 17.34 -17.63 -20.14
C GLU A 14 16.84 -18.15 -18.78
N VAL A 15 15.51 -18.22 -18.66
CA VAL A 15 14.86 -18.87 -17.53
C VAL A 15 14.83 -20.35 -17.87
N VAL A 16 15.83 -21.10 -17.43
CA VAL A 16 15.90 -22.57 -17.60
C VAL A 16 14.64 -23.19 -16.99
N PRO A 17 13.78 -23.85 -17.79
CA PRO A 17 12.59 -24.51 -17.27
C PRO A 17 13.00 -25.76 -16.49
N VAL A 18 12.62 -25.83 -15.22
CA VAL A 18 12.82 -27.00 -14.36
C VAL A 18 11.76 -28.04 -14.74
N THR A 19 12.11 -29.04 -15.56
CA THR A 19 11.18 -30.07 -16.07
C THR A 19 11.35 -31.45 -15.42
N GLY A 20 12.05 -31.56 -14.30
CA GLY A 20 12.22 -32.84 -13.59
C GLY A 20 10.98 -33.27 -12.78
N ARG A 21 10.45 -34.46 -13.07
CA ARG A 21 9.26 -35.09 -12.43
C ARG A 21 9.37 -35.39 -10.92
N GLY A 22 10.48 -35.06 -10.25
CA GLY A 22 10.63 -35.18 -8.78
C GLY A 22 10.07 -34.01 -7.96
N GLY A 23 9.57 -32.94 -8.59
CA GLY A 23 9.38 -31.64 -7.94
C GLY A 23 8.06 -31.38 -7.18
N TYR A 24 7.13 -32.33 -7.07
CA TYR A 24 5.82 -32.05 -6.42
C TYR A 24 5.88 -32.09 -4.89
N VAL A 25 6.73 -32.93 -4.29
CA VAL A 25 6.90 -33.02 -2.83
C VAL A 25 7.65 -31.80 -2.27
N ASP A 26 8.57 -31.23 -3.05
CA ASP A 26 9.29 -29.98 -2.72
C ASP A 26 8.43 -28.71 -2.80
N ALA A 27 7.27 -28.80 -3.43
CA ALA A 27 6.50 -27.63 -3.75
C ALA A 27 5.44 -27.32 -2.66
N LEU A 28 4.95 -28.34 -1.97
CA LEU A 28 4.13 -28.18 -0.76
C LEU A 28 4.98 -27.67 0.43
N SER A 29 6.23 -28.15 0.54
CA SER A 29 7.19 -27.67 1.53
C SER A 29 7.63 -26.23 1.29
N LEU A 30 7.49 -25.70 0.07
CA LEU A 30 7.70 -24.29 -0.27
C LEU A 30 6.45 -23.41 0.00
N PHE A 31 5.26 -23.92 -0.28
CA PHE A 31 4.01 -23.15 -0.20
C PHE A 31 3.57 -22.89 1.24
N LEU A 32 3.69 -23.90 2.12
CA LEU A 32 3.28 -23.77 3.51
C LEU A 32 4.07 -22.69 4.27
N PRO A 33 5.40 -22.56 4.12
CA PRO A 33 6.15 -21.47 4.74
C PRO A 33 5.84 -20.09 4.14
N VAL A 34 5.56 -19.97 2.83
CA VAL A 34 5.10 -18.70 2.24
C VAL A 34 3.78 -18.28 2.88
N ALA A 35 2.82 -19.21 2.93
CA ALA A 35 1.52 -18.97 3.52
C ALA A 35 1.66 -18.63 5.00
N LEU A 36 2.48 -19.36 5.76
CA LEU A 36 2.74 -19.08 7.17
C LEU A 36 3.42 -17.74 7.39
N VAL A 37 4.44 -17.39 6.60
CA VAL A 37 5.09 -16.08 6.67
C VAL A 37 4.05 -15.01 6.44
N ILE A 38 3.35 -15.01 5.30
CA ILE A 38 2.41 -13.93 4.99
C ILE A 38 1.22 -13.92 5.97
N THR A 39 0.74 -15.08 6.41
CA THR A 39 -0.30 -15.17 7.46
C THR A 39 0.19 -14.54 8.75
N SER A 40 1.43 -14.83 9.15
CA SER A 40 2.06 -14.24 10.32
C SER A 40 2.31 -12.75 10.16
N LEU A 41 2.67 -12.28 8.95
CA LEU A 41 2.80 -10.84 8.64
C LEU A 41 1.48 -10.12 8.93
N ILE A 42 0.38 -10.70 8.46
CA ILE A 42 -0.94 -10.08 8.57
C ILE A 42 -1.50 -10.24 9.98
N PHE A 43 -1.38 -11.41 10.61
CA PHE A 43 -1.80 -11.62 11.99
C PHE A 43 -0.98 -10.81 13.00
N ALA A 44 0.33 -10.63 12.81
CA ALA A 44 1.15 -9.77 13.66
C ALA A 44 0.70 -8.30 13.55
N GLY A 45 0.40 -7.82 12.35
CA GLY A 45 -0.17 -6.48 12.14
C GLY A 45 -1.55 -6.30 12.78
N LEU A 46 -2.41 -7.31 12.71
CA LEU A 46 -3.77 -7.25 13.30
C LEU A 46 -3.76 -7.39 14.83
N SER A 47 -3.02 -8.36 15.36
CA SER A 47 -2.92 -8.59 16.80
C SER A 47 -2.30 -7.40 17.55
N ALA A 48 -1.38 -6.67 16.90
CA ALA A 48 -0.84 -5.42 17.41
C ALA A 48 -1.87 -4.26 17.44
N SER A 49 -2.86 -4.25 16.52
CA SER A 49 -3.79 -3.13 16.36
C SER A 49 -5.13 -3.25 17.10
N THR A 50 -5.69 -4.46 17.25
CA THR A 50 -7.11 -4.60 17.63
C THR A 50 -7.39 -5.45 18.87
N LEU A 51 -6.54 -6.43 19.22
CA LEU A 51 -6.92 -7.45 20.21
C LEU A 51 -6.19 -7.35 21.55
N LEU A 52 -5.04 -6.67 21.63
CA LEU A 52 -4.25 -6.67 22.84
C LEU A 52 -4.13 -5.28 23.51
N PRO A 53 -4.20 -5.20 24.86
CA PRO A 53 -4.03 -3.95 25.62
C PRO A 53 -2.70 -3.22 25.39
N TRP A 54 -1.71 -3.89 24.76
CA TRP A 54 -0.36 -3.37 24.52
C TRP A 54 -0.34 -1.99 23.87
N ARG A 55 -1.34 -1.62 23.08
CA ARG A 55 -1.45 -0.30 22.45
C ARG A 55 -1.51 0.86 23.47
N LYS A 56 -2.08 0.63 24.66
CA LYS A 56 -2.10 1.62 25.76
C LYS A 56 -0.75 1.73 26.47
N PHE A 57 0.03 0.66 26.50
CA PHE A 57 1.35 0.61 27.16
C PHE A 57 2.50 1.05 26.25
N ALA A 58 2.38 0.80 24.95
CA ALA A 58 3.38 1.15 23.96
C ALA A 58 2.98 2.48 23.29
N GLY A 59 3.60 3.59 23.69
CA GLY A 59 3.46 4.88 22.99
C GLY A 59 3.69 4.76 21.47
N SER A 60 3.14 5.67 20.68
CA SER A 60 3.15 5.60 19.20
C SER A 60 4.53 5.48 18.55
N GLY A 61 5.58 5.90 19.23
CA GLY A 61 6.98 5.76 18.79
C GLY A 61 7.81 4.76 19.61
N SER A 62 7.21 3.84 20.36
CA SER A 62 7.99 2.93 21.18
C SER A 62 8.71 1.86 20.32
N VAL A 63 9.96 1.56 20.68
CA VAL A 63 10.75 0.47 20.08
C VAL A 63 9.98 -0.86 20.17
N LEU A 64 9.16 -1.05 21.22
CA LEU A 64 8.30 -2.22 21.40
C LEU A 64 7.33 -2.42 20.24
N ARG A 65 6.75 -1.35 19.67
CA ARG A 65 5.89 -1.46 18.47
C ARG A 65 6.69 -1.91 17.25
N PHE A 66 7.95 -1.51 17.12
CA PHE A 66 8.80 -2.04 16.05
C PHE A 66 9.12 -3.53 16.28
N LEU A 67 9.41 -3.92 17.52
CA LEU A 67 9.74 -5.29 17.88
C LEU A 67 8.60 -6.27 17.57
N SER A 68 7.33 -5.84 17.59
CA SER A 68 6.21 -6.71 17.16
C SER A 68 6.26 -7.06 15.67
N PHE A 69 6.97 -6.29 14.84
CA PHE A 69 7.18 -6.58 13.42
C PHE A 69 8.51 -7.30 13.14
N LEU A 70 9.42 -7.37 14.11
CA LEU A 70 10.72 -8.02 13.95
C LEU A 70 10.61 -9.52 13.60
N PRO A 71 9.72 -10.33 14.24
CA PRO A 71 9.52 -11.73 13.83
C PRO A 71 9.12 -11.86 12.37
N MET A 72 8.37 -10.89 11.85
CA MET A 72 7.95 -10.85 10.46
C MET A 72 9.14 -10.63 9.51
N LEU A 73 10.01 -9.67 9.83
CA LEU A 73 11.21 -9.38 9.02
C LEU A 73 12.18 -10.56 9.08
N LEU A 74 12.37 -11.15 10.26
CA LEU A 74 13.18 -12.35 10.46
C LEU A 74 12.62 -13.53 9.69
N ALA A 75 11.31 -13.78 9.74
CA ALA A 75 10.67 -14.87 9.00
C ALA A 75 10.85 -14.70 7.49
N ALA A 76 10.73 -13.48 6.97
CA ALA A 76 11.01 -13.21 5.56
C ALA A 76 12.48 -13.46 5.19
N VAL A 77 13.42 -13.08 6.06
CA VAL A 77 14.87 -13.33 5.86
C VAL A 77 15.18 -14.82 5.93
N VAL A 78 14.71 -15.53 6.95
CA VAL A 78 14.90 -16.98 7.11
C VAL A 78 14.33 -17.72 5.92
N PHE A 79 13.09 -17.41 5.53
CA PHE A 79 12.47 -17.98 4.34
C PHE A 79 13.27 -17.71 3.06
N SER A 80 13.87 -16.51 2.95
CA SER A 80 14.70 -16.15 1.81
C SER A 80 15.96 -17.01 1.73
N ILE A 81 16.60 -17.25 2.88
CA ILE A 81 17.83 -18.03 3.00
C ILE A 81 17.56 -19.51 2.72
N THR A 82 16.48 -20.08 3.28
CA THR A 82 16.19 -21.52 3.18
C THR A 82 15.87 -21.98 1.76
N LEU A 83 15.26 -21.13 0.92
CA LEU A 83 14.80 -21.60 -0.39
C LEU A 83 15.90 -21.75 -1.44
N ARG A 84 16.80 -20.77 -1.62
CA ARG A 84 17.98 -20.86 -2.52
C ARG A 84 19.04 -19.82 -2.13
N PRO A 85 20.07 -20.18 -1.36
CA PRO A 85 21.09 -19.22 -0.88
C PRO A 85 21.92 -18.65 -2.05
N ASN A 86 22.28 -19.49 -3.03
CA ASN A 86 23.19 -19.13 -4.13
C ASN A 86 22.65 -18.02 -5.07
N HIS A 87 21.35 -17.76 -5.06
CA HIS A 87 20.73 -16.69 -5.84
C HIS A 87 20.18 -15.55 -4.99
N LEU A 88 20.38 -15.59 -3.66
CA LEU A 88 19.82 -14.61 -2.73
C LEU A 88 20.36 -13.21 -3.03
N VAL A 89 21.68 -13.07 -3.08
CA VAL A 89 22.35 -11.77 -3.31
C VAL A 89 21.95 -11.18 -4.67
N ARG A 90 21.99 -11.98 -5.74
CA ARG A 90 21.61 -11.53 -7.09
C ARG A 90 20.15 -11.08 -7.15
N ASN A 91 19.22 -11.87 -6.61
CA ASN A 91 17.80 -11.53 -6.62
C ASN A 91 17.48 -10.33 -5.73
N PHE A 92 18.20 -10.17 -4.62
CA PHE A 92 18.08 -9.02 -3.75
C PHE A 92 18.58 -7.75 -4.46
N GLN A 93 19.75 -7.79 -5.10
CA GLN A 93 20.25 -6.68 -5.92
C GLN A 93 19.30 -6.32 -7.06
N LEU A 94 18.74 -7.31 -7.76
CA LEU A 94 17.74 -7.09 -8.80
C LEU A 94 16.47 -6.45 -8.22
N THR A 95 16.06 -6.84 -7.02
CA THR A 95 14.93 -6.25 -6.30
C THR A 95 15.19 -4.79 -5.96
N LEU A 96 16.35 -4.48 -5.39
CA LEU A 96 16.74 -3.12 -5.04
C LEU A 96 16.84 -2.22 -6.28
N LYS A 97 17.53 -2.68 -7.34
CA LYS A 97 17.67 -1.94 -8.61
C LYS A 97 16.32 -1.70 -9.27
N ALA A 98 15.46 -2.72 -9.24
CA ALA A 98 14.18 -2.64 -9.89
C ALA A 98 13.09 -1.97 -9.03
N ASN A 99 13.44 -1.46 -7.85
CA ASN A 99 12.60 -0.62 -6.98
C ASN A 99 13.41 0.57 -6.45
N TRP A 100 14.29 1.14 -7.27
CA TRP A 100 15.31 2.10 -6.80
C TRP A 100 14.73 3.32 -6.08
N TYR A 101 13.55 3.83 -6.47
CA TYR A 101 12.89 4.93 -5.78
C TYR A 101 12.67 4.61 -4.29
N LEU A 102 12.13 3.41 -4.00
CA LEU A 102 11.91 2.96 -2.64
C LEU A 102 13.24 2.65 -1.95
N THR A 103 14.19 2.04 -2.66
CA THR A 103 15.52 1.72 -2.10
C THR A 103 16.22 2.99 -1.61
N VAL A 104 16.25 4.04 -2.43
CA VAL A 104 16.88 5.32 -2.06
C VAL A 104 16.08 5.99 -0.94
N LEU A 105 14.73 5.97 -0.99
CA LEU A 105 13.91 6.50 0.10
C LEU A 105 14.17 5.80 1.43
N THR A 106 14.31 4.47 1.43
CA THR A 106 14.65 3.68 2.62
C THR A 106 16.05 4.01 3.14
N LEU A 107 17.04 4.14 2.24
CA LEU A 107 18.40 4.51 2.61
C LEU A 107 18.51 5.94 3.17
N LEU A 108 17.63 6.85 2.77
CA LEU A 108 17.58 8.20 3.34
C LEU A 108 16.83 8.22 4.68
N SER A 109 15.65 7.60 4.73
CA SER A 109 14.73 7.72 5.87
C SER A 109 15.12 6.90 7.09
N ILE A 110 15.76 5.73 6.92
CA ILE A 110 16.18 4.90 8.06
C ILE A 110 17.30 5.57 8.86
N PRO A 111 18.44 5.98 8.27
CA PRO A 111 19.51 6.64 9.03
C PRO A 111 19.05 7.91 9.73
N GLY A 112 18.27 8.75 9.03
CA GLY A 112 17.71 9.97 9.63
C GLY A 112 16.81 9.67 10.83
N ALA A 113 15.92 8.68 10.71
CA ALA A 113 15.03 8.31 11.79
C ALA A 113 15.73 7.60 12.97
N VAL A 114 16.79 6.83 12.70
CA VAL A 114 17.69 6.24 13.72
C VAL A 114 18.42 7.35 14.47
N TYR A 115 18.99 8.31 13.75
CA TYR A 115 19.67 9.45 14.33
C TYR A 115 18.73 10.29 15.22
N ALA A 116 17.53 10.61 14.70
CA ALA A 116 16.48 11.28 15.47
C ALA A 116 16.13 10.52 16.76
N ARG A 117 16.00 9.20 16.67
CA ARG A 117 15.55 8.37 17.79
C ARG A 117 16.60 8.23 18.88
N PHE A 118 17.84 7.91 18.50
CA PHE A 118 18.87 7.48 19.45
C PHE A 118 19.88 8.56 19.78
N VAL A 119 20.13 9.49 18.85
CA VAL A 119 21.09 10.60 19.07
C VAL A 119 20.37 11.85 19.54
N LEU A 120 19.29 12.26 18.85
CA LEU A 120 18.49 13.43 19.25
C LEU A 120 17.45 13.10 20.34
N ALA A 121 17.34 11.84 20.75
CA ALA A 121 16.40 11.35 21.75
C ALA A 121 14.93 11.75 21.50
N LEU A 122 14.53 11.92 20.23
CA LEU A 122 13.16 12.30 19.88
C LEU A 122 12.20 11.12 20.10
N PRO A 123 11.26 11.21 21.07
CA PRO A 123 10.38 10.10 21.41
C PRO A 123 9.35 9.80 20.30
N SER A 124 9.08 10.77 19.44
CA SER A 124 8.13 10.71 18.33
C SER A 124 8.82 10.92 16.97
N SER A 125 9.92 10.20 16.71
CA SER A 125 10.60 10.23 15.42
C SER A 125 9.93 9.35 14.35
N TYR A 126 10.42 9.44 13.10
CA TYR A 126 9.97 8.61 11.96
C TYR A 126 10.47 7.15 12.02
N PHE A 127 10.96 6.69 13.16
CA PHE A 127 11.66 5.41 13.28
C PHE A 127 10.80 4.24 12.81
N THR A 128 9.59 4.09 13.35
CA THR A 128 8.72 2.98 12.97
C THR A 128 8.32 3.06 11.49
N GLN A 129 8.02 4.25 11.00
CA GLN A 129 7.54 4.52 9.63
C GLN A 129 8.63 4.21 8.60
N SER A 130 9.87 4.64 8.83
CA SER A 130 11.02 4.36 7.96
C SER A 130 11.32 2.86 7.89
N PHE A 131 11.21 2.14 9.01
CA PHE A 131 11.41 0.69 9.01
C PHE A 131 10.25 -0.08 8.36
N MET A 132 9.02 0.43 8.39
CA MET A 132 7.90 -0.19 7.67
C MET A 132 8.11 -0.22 6.14
N LEU A 133 8.98 0.65 5.59
CA LEU A 133 9.38 0.57 4.17
C LEU A 133 10.01 -0.79 3.83
N LEU A 134 10.68 -1.43 4.80
CA LEU A 134 11.31 -2.75 4.62
C LEU A 134 10.28 -3.86 4.40
N ALA A 135 9.04 -3.68 4.85
CA ALA A 135 7.98 -4.65 4.65
C ALA A 135 7.71 -4.88 3.15
N PHE A 136 7.79 -3.82 2.33
CA PHE A 136 7.70 -3.96 0.88
C PHE A 136 8.74 -4.95 0.36
N PHE A 137 10.01 -4.78 0.74
CA PHE A 137 11.10 -5.60 0.22
C PHE A 137 10.97 -7.06 0.67
N ALA A 138 10.64 -7.27 1.94
CA ALA A 138 10.38 -8.59 2.49
C ALA A 138 9.28 -9.32 1.70
N VAL A 139 8.12 -8.68 1.56
CA VAL A 139 6.96 -9.24 0.83
C VAL A 139 7.31 -9.46 -0.63
N TYR A 140 7.87 -8.46 -1.30
CA TYR A 140 8.18 -8.52 -2.71
C TYR A 140 9.20 -9.63 -3.02
N PHE A 141 10.21 -9.79 -2.17
CA PHE A 141 11.21 -10.84 -2.30
C PHE A 141 10.60 -12.23 -2.12
N VAL A 142 9.75 -12.43 -1.11
CA VAL A 142 8.99 -13.68 -0.92
C VAL A 142 8.14 -13.99 -2.17
N LEU A 143 7.39 -13.00 -2.66
CA LEU A 143 6.53 -13.16 -3.83
C LEU A 143 7.29 -13.46 -5.14
N LEU A 144 8.54 -13.01 -5.27
CA LEU A 144 9.40 -13.37 -6.39
C LEU A 144 9.82 -14.85 -6.39
N ARG A 145 9.83 -15.49 -5.22
CA ARG A 145 10.20 -16.90 -5.08
C ARG A 145 9.03 -17.86 -5.24
N VAL A 146 7.80 -17.36 -5.18
CA VAL A 146 6.60 -18.17 -5.41
C VAL A 146 6.59 -18.63 -6.88
N PRO A 147 6.63 -19.94 -7.14
CA PRO A 147 6.51 -20.47 -8.49
C PRO A 147 5.18 -20.08 -9.13
N ASP A 148 5.21 -19.87 -10.44
CA ASP A 148 4.06 -19.39 -11.22
C ASP A 148 2.80 -20.28 -11.05
N VAL A 149 2.99 -21.59 -10.85
CA VAL A 149 1.90 -22.57 -10.63
C VAL A 149 1.12 -22.34 -9.33
N TYR A 150 1.73 -21.69 -8.32
CA TYR A 150 1.10 -21.41 -7.02
C TYR A 150 0.46 -20.02 -6.95
N TRP A 151 0.58 -19.24 -8.01
CA TRP A 151 0.14 -17.85 -7.99
C TRP A 151 -1.36 -17.72 -7.71
N ARG A 152 -2.18 -18.64 -8.24
CA ARG A 152 -3.63 -18.67 -7.99
C ARG A 152 -3.96 -18.93 -6.52
N GLN A 153 -3.19 -19.78 -5.85
CA GLN A 153 -3.35 -20.09 -4.44
C GLN A 153 -2.92 -18.90 -3.59
N VAL A 154 -1.78 -18.26 -3.89
CA VAL A 154 -1.36 -17.02 -3.21
C VAL A 154 -2.39 -15.91 -3.38
N GLN A 155 -2.92 -15.72 -4.59
CA GLN A 155 -4.01 -14.77 -4.83
C GLN A 155 -5.24 -15.11 -3.98
N SER A 156 -5.69 -16.37 -3.99
CA SER A 156 -6.87 -16.79 -3.23
C SER A 156 -6.68 -16.58 -1.74
N TRP A 157 -5.52 -16.95 -1.22
CA TRP A 157 -5.17 -16.81 0.18
C TRP A 157 -5.14 -15.33 0.59
N LEU A 158 -4.54 -14.46 -0.21
CA LEU A 158 -4.55 -13.01 0.05
C LEU A 158 -5.96 -12.45 0.08
N VAL A 159 -6.80 -12.82 -0.90
CA VAL A 159 -8.20 -12.41 -0.91
C VAL A 159 -8.87 -12.83 0.40
N SER A 160 -8.75 -14.11 0.78
CA SER A 160 -9.31 -14.62 2.04
C SER A 160 -8.81 -13.85 3.26
N THR A 161 -7.53 -13.48 3.30
CA THR A 161 -7.00 -12.67 4.39
C THR A 161 -7.62 -11.27 4.42
N PHE A 162 -7.75 -10.59 3.28
CA PHE A 162 -8.41 -9.27 3.24
C PHE A 162 -9.88 -9.36 3.65
N VAL A 163 -10.58 -10.42 3.25
CA VAL A 163 -11.94 -10.68 3.72
C VAL A 163 -11.97 -10.80 5.23
N PHE A 164 -11.13 -11.67 5.80
CA PHE A 164 -11.07 -11.88 7.24
C PHE A 164 -10.75 -10.59 8.01
N VAL A 165 -9.76 -9.84 7.55
CA VAL A 165 -9.33 -8.55 8.10
C VAL A 165 -10.45 -7.50 8.05
N THR A 166 -11.22 -7.48 6.95
CA THR A 166 -12.41 -6.64 6.79
C THR A 166 -13.52 -7.05 7.75
N MET A 167 -13.74 -8.34 7.98
CA MET A 167 -14.71 -8.82 8.97
C MET A 167 -14.33 -8.37 10.38
N LEU A 168 -13.06 -8.52 10.78
CA LEU A 168 -12.59 -8.04 12.08
C LEU A 168 -12.76 -6.53 12.24
N ALA A 169 -12.44 -5.76 11.20
CA ALA A 169 -12.63 -4.32 11.18
C ALA A 169 -14.11 -3.92 11.29
N THR A 170 -15.02 -4.69 10.66
CA THR A 170 -16.46 -4.50 10.77
C THR A 170 -16.91 -4.67 12.22
N ILE A 171 -16.46 -5.74 12.87
CA ILE A 171 -16.78 -6.04 14.27
C ILE A 171 -16.26 -4.92 15.17
N ASP A 172 -15.06 -4.41 14.92
CA ASP A 172 -14.50 -3.27 15.66
C ASP A 172 -15.33 -1.99 15.48
N VAL A 173 -15.75 -1.65 14.26
CA VAL A 173 -16.64 -0.50 14.02
C VAL A 173 -17.97 -0.70 14.75
N PHE A 174 -18.59 -1.86 14.62
CA PHE A 174 -19.87 -2.16 15.26
C PHE A 174 -19.75 -2.04 16.79
N ARG A 175 -18.74 -2.67 17.39
CA ARG A 175 -18.48 -2.58 18.83
C ARG A 175 -18.28 -1.13 19.28
N ASN A 176 -17.41 -0.38 18.62
CA ASN A 176 -17.08 0.97 19.05
C ASN A 176 -18.25 1.95 18.87
N VAL A 177 -18.96 1.88 17.75
CA VAL A 177 -20.04 2.82 17.42
C VAL A 177 -21.33 2.42 18.13
N VAL A 178 -21.75 1.17 18.04
CA VAL A 178 -23.07 0.72 18.51
C VAL A 178 -23.03 0.36 19.99
N LEU A 179 -22.04 -0.40 20.45
CA LEU A 179 -22.02 -0.89 21.83
C LEU A 179 -21.43 0.14 22.81
N ILE A 180 -20.38 0.86 22.40
CA ILE A 180 -19.66 1.78 23.28
C ILE A 180 -20.16 3.23 23.09
N GLY A 181 -20.79 3.57 21.96
CA GLY A 181 -21.15 4.95 21.63
C GLY A 181 -19.93 5.84 21.32
N SER A 182 -18.78 5.23 21.01
CA SER A 182 -17.54 5.93 20.70
C SER A 182 -17.33 6.08 19.19
N LYS A 183 -16.54 7.08 18.77
CA LYS A 183 -16.18 7.24 17.36
C LYS A 183 -15.22 6.11 16.96
N SER A 184 -15.54 5.41 15.87
CA SER A 184 -14.63 4.42 15.30
C SER A 184 -13.31 5.06 14.86
N GLN A 185 -12.23 4.29 14.94
CA GLN A 185 -10.95 4.79 14.47
C GLN A 185 -10.93 4.95 12.94
N PRO A 186 -10.35 6.03 12.40
CA PRO A 186 -10.28 6.26 10.95
C PRO A 186 -9.63 5.10 10.19
N ASN A 187 -8.72 4.41 10.88
CA ASN A 187 -7.85 3.38 10.33
C ASN A 187 -8.60 2.06 10.04
N THR A 188 -9.62 1.76 10.82
CA THR A 188 -10.48 0.59 10.65
C THR A 188 -11.24 0.64 9.31
N ILE A 189 -11.52 1.85 8.80
CA ILE A 189 -12.27 2.05 7.56
C ILE A 189 -11.41 1.80 6.33
N LEU A 190 -10.12 2.13 6.39
CA LEU A 190 -9.16 1.81 5.32
C LEU A 190 -9.05 0.30 5.10
N ILE A 191 -8.98 -0.44 6.21
CA ILE A 191 -8.97 -1.90 6.20
C ILE A 191 -10.25 -2.44 5.57
N LEU A 192 -11.41 -1.88 5.95
CA LEU A 192 -12.70 -2.27 5.39
C LEU A 192 -12.73 -2.11 3.87
N LEU A 193 -12.37 -0.94 3.38
CA LEU A 193 -12.43 -0.59 1.95
C LEU A 193 -11.64 -1.57 1.07
N MET A 194 -10.54 -2.13 1.56
CA MET A 194 -9.68 -3.04 0.79
C MET A 194 -10.30 -4.41 0.52
N GLY A 195 -10.93 -5.04 1.52
CA GLY A 195 -11.52 -6.36 1.31
C GLY A 195 -12.76 -6.31 0.42
N PHE A 196 -13.53 -5.23 0.49
CA PHE A 196 -14.75 -5.09 -0.32
C PHE A 196 -14.48 -4.95 -1.82
N VAL A 197 -13.39 -4.29 -2.23
CA VAL A 197 -13.12 -4.06 -3.66
C VAL A 197 -12.90 -5.39 -4.41
N LEU A 198 -12.37 -6.43 -3.75
CA LEU A 198 -12.22 -7.77 -4.33
C LEU A 198 -13.55 -8.46 -4.57
N PHE A 199 -14.51 -8.31 -3.67
CA PHE A 199 -15.83 -8.92 -3.81
C PHE A 199 -16.61 -8.37 -5.01
N PHE A 200 -16.38 -7.11 -5.40
CA PHE A 200 -17.01 -6.52 -6.58
C PHE A 200 -16.63 -7.22 -7.89
N TYR A 201 -15.47 -7.89 -7.94
CA TYR A 201 -15.02 -8.60 -9.13
C TYR A 201 -15.47 -10.07 -9.17
N VAL A 202 -15.69 -10.69 -8.00
CA VAL A 202 -16.01 -12.12 -7.87
C VAL A 202 -17.52 -12.41 -7.89
N THR A 203 -18.35 -11.50 -7.38
CA THR A 203 -19.76 -11.84 -7.02
C THR A 203 -20.82 -11.38 -8.04
N SER A 204 -22.06 -11.88 -7.86
CA SER A 204 -23.26 -11.54 -8.64
C SER A 204 -23.64 -10.06 -8.54
N LYS A 205 -24.46 -9.52 -9.46
CA LYS A 205 -24.89 -8.10 -9.42
C LYS A 205 -25.58 -7.74 -8.09
N TRP A 206 -26.42 -8.62 -7.56
CA TRP A 206 -27.13 -8.42 -6.30
C TRP A 206 -26.18 -8.39 -5.10
N THR A 207 -25.24 -9.32 -5.04
CA THR A 207 -24.22 -9.33 -3.97
C THR A 207 -23.41 -8.03 -3.99
N ARG A 208 -23.05 -7.52 -5.18
CA ARG A 208 -22.36 -6.22 -5.30
C ARG A 208 -23.20 -5.08 -4.75
N PHE A 209 -24.48 -5.03 -5.10
CA PHE A 209 -25.37 -4.00 -4.56
C PHE A 209 -25.41 -4.07 -3.02
N LEU A 210 -25.64 -5.25 -2.45
CA LEU A 210 -25.66 -5.44 -0.99
C LEU A 210 -24.34 -5.03 -0.32
N LEU A 211 -23.19 -5.36 -0.93
CA LEU A 211 -21.88 -4.99 -0.42
C LEU A 211 -21.61 -3.48 -0.52
N LEU A 212 -22.05 -2.81 -1.60
CA LEU A 212 -21.97 -1.35 -1.72
C LEU A 212 -22.84 -0.68 -0.66
N THR A 213 -24.06 -1.16 -0.47
CA THR A 213 -24.97 -0.67 0.56
C THR A 213 -24.38 -0.85 1.95
N PHE A 214 -23.83 -2.04 2.23
CA PHE A 214 -23.20 -2.34 3.51
C PHE A 214 -21.97 -1.46 3.78
N LEU A 215 -21.09 -1.27 2.78
CA LEU A 215 -19.99 -0.32 2.87
C LEU A 215 -20.49 1.10 3.13
N GLY A 216 -21.47 1.56 2.34
CA GLY A 216 -22.07 2.88 2.48
C GLY A 216 -22.62 3.11 3.88
N MET A 217 -23.31 2.11 4.44
CA MET A 217 -23.76 2.12 5.83
C MET A 217 -22.60 2.22 6.82
N LEU A 218 -21.56 1.39 6.69
CA LEU A 218 -20.40 1.45 7.59
C LEU A 218 -19.73 2.82 7.57
N ILE A 219 -19.55 3.41 6.38
CA ILE A 219 -18.97 4.74 6.23
C ILE A 219 -19.87 5.79 6.89
N PHE A 220 -21.17 5.71 6.65
CA PHE A 220 -22.15 6.59 7.29
C PHE A 220 -22.04 6.52 8.82
N PHE A 221 -21.98 5.32 9.39
CA PHE A 221 -21.83 5.11 10.84
C PHE A 221 -20.51 5.61 11.42
N THR A 222 -19.45 5.70 10.61
CA THR A 222 -18.15 6.20 11.09
C THR A 222 -18.07 7.72 11.19
N PHE A 223 -18.94 8.46 10.49
CA PHE A 223 -18.93 9.93 10.40
C PHE A 223 -17.55 10.52 10.07
N LYS A 224 -16.78 9.87 9.18
CA LYS A 224 -15.46 10.34 8.73
C LYS A 224 -15.50 10.77 7.27
N ASN A 225 -15.25 12.05 7.00
CA ASN A 225 -15.21 12.61 5.64
C ASN A 225 -14.24 11.86 4.72
N THR A 226 -13.08 11.47 5.24
CA THR A 226 -12.06 10.78 4.45
C THR A 226 -12.51 9.38 4.02
N ALA A 227 -13.31 8.69 4.84
CA ALA A 227 -13.92 7.42 4.46
C ALA A 227 -14.94 7.58 3.32
N VAL A 228 -15.71 8.67 3.34
CA VAL A 228 -16.65 9.00 2.25
C VAL A 228 -15.89 9.25 0.95
N ILE A 229 -14.80 10.04 0.98
CA ILE A 229 -13.98 10.32 -0.20
C ILE A 229 -13.37 9.02 -0.77
N ALA A 230 -12.83 8.17 0.11
CA ALA A 230 -12.26 6.90 -0.30
C ALA A 230 -13.32 5.96 -0.91
N PHE A 231 -14.53 5.95 -0.36
CA PHE A 231 -15.66 5.21 -0.93
C PHE A 231 -16.08 5.71 -2.29
N ILE A 232 -16.24 7.02 -2.46
CA ILE A 232 -16.57 7.61 -3.77
C ILE A 232 -15.47 7.23 -4.77
N THR A 233 -14.20 7.30 -4.38
CA THR A 233 -13.08 6.87 -5.22
C THR A 233 -13.22 5.41 -5.64
N ILE A 234 -13.59 4.51 -4.72
CA ILE A 234 -13.81 3.09 -5.04
C ILE A 234 -15.01 2.91 -5.98
N VAL A 235 -16.12 3.60 -5.72
CA VAL A 235 -17.32 3.54 -6.56
C VAL A 235 -17.01 4.02 -7.97
N VAL A 236 -16.38 5.19 -8.11
CA VAL A 236 -15.96 5.74 -9.41
C VAL A 236 -14.98 4.79 -10.09
N GLY A 237 -13.99 4.28 -9.38
CA GLY A 237 -13.04 3.31 -9.92
C GLY A 237 -13.73 2.06 -10.42
N PHE A 238 -14.67 1.52 -9.65
CA PHE A 238 -15.46 0.37 -10.05
C PHE A 238 -16.25 0.62 -11.36
N TYR A 239 -16.88 1.79 -11.49
CA TYR A 239 -17.60 2.16 -12.71
C TYR A 239 -16.68 2.37 -13.92
N LEU A 240 -15.48 2.91 -13.71
CA LEU A 240 -14.50 3.12 -14.78
C LEU A 240 -13.73 1.84 -15.17
N PHE A 241 -13.71 0.83 -14.31
CA PHE A 241 -13.08 -0.48 -14.55
C PHE A 241 -14.10 -1.64 -14.56
N PRO A 242 -15.13 -1.64 -15.43
CA PRO A 242 -16.15 -2.66 -15.41
C PRO A 242 -15.59 -4.02 -15.87
N LYS A 243 -16.06 -5.10 -15.24
CA LYS A 243 -15.60 -6.49 -15.43
C LYS A 243 -15.44 -6.92 -16.90
N LYS A 244 -16.31 -6.45 -17.80
CA LYS A 244 -16.26 -6.76 -19.25
C LYS A 244 -15.23 -5.93 -20.02
N SER A 245 -14.91 -4.72 -19.55
CA SER A 245 -13.94 -3.80 -20.19
C SER A 245 -12.52 -3.96 -19.66
N LEU A 246 -12.28 -4.86 -18.70
CA LEU A 246 -10.93 -5.13 -18.15
C LEU A 246 -9.92 -5.57 -19.21
N ARG A 247 -10.38 -6.11 -20.35
CA ARG A 247 -9.53 -6.44 -21.52
C ARG A 247 -9.10 -5.21 -22.35
N LYS A 248 -9.75 -4.05 -22.18
CA LYS A 248 -9.56 -2.83 -22.98
C LYS A 248 -9.48 -1.56 -22.12
N VAL A 249 -8.97 -1.65 -20.89
CA VAL A 249 -8.80 -0.47 -20.04
C VAL A 249 -7.77 0.46 -20.69
N SER A 250 -8.23 1.61 -21.18
CA SER A 250 -7.38 2.62 -21.82
C SER A 250 -6.56 3.41 -20.80
N ILE A 251 -5.43 4.01 -21.21
CA ILE A 251 -4.63 4.88 -20.32
C ILE A 251 -5.43 6.13 -19.99
N TYR A 252 -6.29 6.53 -20.90
CA TYR A 252 -7.26 7.58 -20.71
C TYR A 252 -8.29 7.24 -19.62
N ASN A 253 -8.65 5.97 -19.39
CA ASN A 253 -9.55 5.61 -18.29
C ASN A 253 -8.85 5.69 -16.93
N ILE A 254 -7.55 5.39 -16.88
CA ILE A 254 -6.77 5.48 -15.64
C ILE A 254 -6.42 6.93 -15.35
N ILE A 255 -5.95 7.68 -16.34
CA ILE A 255 -5.75 9.13 -16.23
C ILE A 255 -7.09 9.80 -15.89
N GLY A 256 -8.17 9.43 -16.58
CA GLY A 256 -9.52 9.93 -16.31
C GLY A 256 -10.00 9.56 -14.92
N PHE A 257 -9.69 8.37 -14.40
CA PHE A 257 -10.00 7.98 -13.03
C PHE A 257 -9.18 8.78 -12.01
N THR A 258 -7.87 8.88 -12.19
CA THR A 258 -6.99 9.65 -11.31
C THR A 258 -7.39 11.13 -11.31
N PHE A 259 -7.72 11.66 -12.49
CA PHE A 259 -8.24 13.02 -12.64
C PHE A 259 -9.60 13.19 -11.97
N ALA A 260 -10.56 12.28 -12.23
CA ALA A 260 -11.88 12.33 -11.59
C ALA A 260 -11.79 12.19 -10.07
N ALA A 261 -10.93 11.31 -9.56
CA ALA A 261 -10.69 11.17 -8.14
C ALA A 261 -10.02 12.42 -7.55
N GLY A 262 -9.10 13.05 -8.29
CA GLY A 262 -8.55 14.36 -7.97
C GLY A 262 -9.63 15.45 -7.91
N VAL A 263 -10.49 15.54 -8.92
CA VAL A 263 -11.61 16.49 -8.98
C VAL A 263 -12.60 16.26 -7.84
N VAL A 264 -12.94 15.01 -7.53
CA VAL A 264 -13.80 14.66 -6.38
C VAL A 264 -13.13 15.07 -5.07
N ALA A 265 -11.84 14.82 -4.90
CA ALA A 265 -11.11 15.24 -3.71
C ALA A 265 -11.07 16.78 -3.58
N THR A 266 -10.78 17.49 -4.67
CA THR A 266 -10.80 18.95 -4.73
C THR A 266 -12.20 19.51 -4.48
N GLY A 267 -13.24 18.93 -5.09
CA GLY A 267 -14.63 19.33 -4.89
C GLY A 267 -15.09 19.08 -3.46
N ALA A 268 -14.69 17.97 -2.84
CA ALA A 268 -14.95 17.69 -1.43
C ALA A 268 -14.24 18.69 -0.51
N LEU A 269 -13.01 19.10 -0.85
CA LEU A 269 -12.30 20.15 -0.11
C LEU A 269 -13.00 21.51 -0.22
N ILE A 270 -13.41 21.90 -1.43
CA ILE A 270 -14.14 23.15 -1.66
C ILE A 270 -15.49 23.10 -0.94
N GLY A 271 -16.25 22.02 -1.08
CA GLY A 271 -17.53 21.83 -0.39
C GLY A 271 -17.37 21.87 1.12
N TYR A 272 -16.33 21.23 1.67
CA TYR A 272 -16.01 21.32 3.08
C TYR A 272 -15.67 22.76 3.52
N TRP A 273 -14.88 23.49 2.74
CA TRP A 273 -14.54 24.89 3.01
C TRP A 273 -15.78 25.80 2.97
N LEU A 274 -16.67 25.61 2.00
CA LEU A 274 -17.95 26.32 1.91
C LEU A 274 -18.88 25.99 3.08
N LEU A 275 -18.95 24.73 3.51
CA LEU A 275 -19.73 24.33 4.67
C LEU A 275 -19.16 24.91 5.97
N GLN A 276 -17.84 24.98 6.13
CA GLN A 276 -17.21 25.63 7.29
C GLN A 276 -17.51 27.14 7.36
N THR A 277 -17.55 27.82 6.21
CA THR A 277 -17.83 29.26 6.16
C THR A 277 -19.30 29.60 6.39
N GLN A 278 -20.23 28.72 5.99
CA GLN A 278 -21.67 28.94 6.15
C GLN A 278 -22.22 28.44 7.50
N PHE A 279 -21.61 27.41 8.08
CA PHE A 279 -22.04 26.81 9.34
C PHE A 279 -21.01 27.07 10.45
N ALA A 280 -21.03 28.28 11.01
CA ALA A 280 -20.18 28.72 12.12
C ALA A 280 -20.28 27.84 13.40
N GLY A 281 -21.21 26.88 13.45
CA GLY A 281 -21.40 25.94 14.55
C GLY A 281 -20.66 24.60 14.43
N PHE A 282 -20.03 24.26 13.30
CA PHE A 282 -19.15 23.09 13.26
C PHE A 282 -17.89 23.39 14.07
N SER A 283 -17.51 22.49 15.00
CA SER A 283 -16.42 22.75 15.94
C SER A 283 -15.11 23.13 15.23
N THR A 284 -14.84 24.43 15.20
CA THR A 284 -13.72 25.08 14.51
C THR A 284 -12.36 24.67 15.06
N GLY A 285 -12.32 24.11 16.27
CA GLY A 285 -11.10 23.68 16.95
C GLY A 285 -10.25 22.74 16.09
N ASN A 286 -10.80 21.64 15.59
CA ASN A 286 -10.00 20.61 14.90
C ASN A 286 -9.40 21.12 13.59
N THR A 287 -10.15 21.91 12.82
CA THR A 287 -9.70 22.45 11.53
C THR A 287 -8.63 23.51 11.72
N THR A 288 -8.83 24.42 12.67
CA THR A 288 -7.85 25.48 12.96
C THR A 288 -6.53 24.86 13.43
N PHE A 289 -6.57 23.89 14.35
CA PHE A 289 -5.36 23.19 14.79
C PHE A 289 -4.65 22.48 13.64
N ARG A 290 -5.39 21.80 12.75
CA ARG A 290 -4.81 21.16 11.56
C ARG A 290 -4.13 22.17 10.63
N MET A 291 -4.75 23.32 10.39
CA MET A 291 -4.17 24.36 9.53
C MET A 291 -2.87 24.91 10.13
N ILE A 292 -2.80 25.10 11.46
CA ILE A 292 -1.55 25.50 12.13
C ILE A 292 -0.46 24.45 11.92
N ILE A 293 -0.78 23.16 12.10
CA ILE A 293 0.21 22.09 11.91
C ILE A 293 0.64 22.00 10.43
N TYR A 294 -0.30 22.13 9.49
CA TYR A 294 0.01 22.14 8.06
C TYR A 294 0.91 23.31 7.68
N GLN A 295 0.62 24.50 8.18
CA GLN A 295 1.45 25.69 7.99
C GLN A 295 2.86 25.45 8.55
N TYR A 296 2.96 24.94 9.78
CA TYR A 296 4.25 24.59 10.39
C TYR A 296 5.05 23.59 9.55
N ARG A 297 4.43 22.51 9.06
CA ARG A 297 5.12 21.54 8.18
C ARG A 297 5.53 22.14 6.85
N PHE A 298 4.70 23.03 6.30
CA PHE A 298 5.02 23.71 5.07
C PHE A 298 6.19 24.68 5.26
N GLU A 299 6.26 25.40 6.38
CA GLU A 299 7.41 26.23 6.75
C GLU A 299 8.69 25.40 6.94
N GLN A 300 8.59 24.20 7.54
CA GLN A 300 9.72 23.25 7.61
C GLN A 300 10.20 22.82 6.22
N PHE A 301 9.28 22.66 5.26
CA PHE A 301 9.66 22.41 3.87
C PHE A 301 10.33 23.64 3.25
N LEU A 302 9.78 24.84 3.43
CA LEU A 302 10.34 26.07 2.86
C LEU A 302 11.73 26.40 3.40
N SER A 303 12.06 26.01 4.63
CA SER A 303 13.39 26.21 5.21
C SER A 303 14.46 25.28 4.63
N SER A 304 14.07 24.12 4.08
CA SER A 304 14.97 23.20 3.37
C SER A 304 14.22 22.50 2.21
N PRO A 305 13.98 23.18 1.08
CA PRO A 305 13.09 22.66 0.05
C PRO A 305 13.59 21.40 -0.65
N PHE A 306 14.91 21.24 -0.80
CA PHE A 306 15.46 20.15 -1.60
C PHE A 306 15.49 18.82 -0.85
N TYR A 307 15.98 18.81 0.39
CA TYR A 307 16.22 17.59 1.18
C TYR A 307 15.48 17.57 2.52
N GLY A 308 14.75 18.63 2.86
CA GLY A 308 14.02 18.73 4.11
C GLY A 308 14.97 18.58 5.31
N GLN A 309 14.52 17.82 6.30
CA GLN A 309 15.30 17.47 7.50
C GLN A 309 15.94 16.07 7.39
N LEU A 310 15.96 15.45 6.20
CA LEU A 310 16.38 14.06 5.98
C LEU A 310 15.77 13.07 6.99
N PHE A 311 14.48 13.24 7.33
CA PHE A 311 13.75 12.42 8.30
C PHE A 311 14.32 12.42 9.73
N THR A 312 15.08 13.47 10.10
CA THR A 312 15.62 13.63 11.47
C THR A 312 14.65 14.32 12.44
N GLY A 313 13.48 14.76 11.98
CA GLY A 313 12.50 15.49 12.79
C GLY A 313 11.45 14.62 13.49
N GLU A 314 10.52 15.29 14.16
CA GLU A 314 9.36 14.67 14.82
C GLU A 314 8.21 14.39 13.84
N THR A 315 7.46 13.31 14.09
CA THR A 315 6.24 12.89 13.37
C THR A 315 4.97 13.61 13.84
N VAL A 316 5.09 14.36 14.91
CA VAL A 316 3.98 15.03 15.61
C VAL A 316 4.36 16.47 15.91
N TYR A 317 3.35 17.29 16.13
CA TYR A 317 3.51 18.65 16.64
C TYR A 317 3.04 18.69 18.09
N THR A 318 3.82 19.28 18.98
CA THR A 318 3.45 19.42 20.40
C THR A 318 3.03 20.86 20.69
N PHE A 319 1.73 21.07 20.90
CA PHE A 319 1.21 22.33 21.41
C PHE A 319 1.58 22.45 22.89
N LYS A 320 2.31 23.50 23.25
CA LYS A 320 2.57 23.85 24.65
C LYS A 320 1.64 25.01 25.03
N SER A 321 0.66 24.73 25.87
CA SER A 321 -0.14 25.73 26.60
C SER A 321 0.36 25.81 28.04
N LEU A 322 0.13 26.94 28.72
CA LEU A 322 0.51 27.19 30.12
C LEU A 322 0.10 26.06 31.08
N PHE A 323 -0.96 25.29 30.76
CA PHE A 323 -1.49 24.23 31.62
C PHE A 323 -1.62 22.86 30.95
N ASN A 324 -1.28 22.70 29.67
CA ASN A 324 -1.41 21.42 28.95
C ASN A 324 -0.44 21.31 27.77
N SER A 325 0.17 20.14 27.61
CA SER A 325 0.86 19.75 26.37
C SER A 325 0.01 18.75 25.60
N ALA A 326 -0.31 19.07 24.35
CA ALA A 326 -1.06 18.18 23.47
C ALA A 326 -0.23 17.87 22.23
N THR A 327 0.04 16.58 22.02
CA THR A 327 0.79 16.10 20.86
C THR A 327 -0.18 15.63 19.79
N VAL A 328 -0.11 16.26 18.61
CA VAL A 328 -1.05 16.01 17.51
C VAL A 328 -0.26 15.63 16.26
N PRO A 329 -0.60 14.51 15.58
CA PRO A 329 0.03 14.16 14.31
C PRO A 329 -0.41 15.13 13.21
N THR A 330 0.41 15.30 12.18
CA THR A 330 0.09 16.16 11.04
C THR A 330 -1.21 15.76 10.35
N HIS A 331 -1.53 14.46 10.30
CA HIS A 331 -2.61 13.91 9.48
C HIS A 331 -2.42 14.16 7.97
N SER A 332 -1.18 14.22 7.49
CA SER A 332 -0.88 14.27 6.06
C SER A 332 0.51 13.70 5.79
N ASP A 333 0.57 12.49 5.24
CA ASP A 333 1.86 11.87 4.89
C ASP A 333 2.60 12.69 3.80
N TRP A 334 1.86 13.41 2.97
CA TRP A 334 2.43 14.25 1.91
C TRP A 334 3.21 15.43 2.48
N LEU A 335 2.61 16.15 3.44
CA LEU A 335 3.29 17.26 4.12
C LEU A 335 4.44 16.74 4.98
N ASP A 336 4.27 15.59 5.63
CA ASP A 336 5.34 14.97 6.42
C ASP A 336 6.54 14.60 5.53
N VAL A 337 6.31 13.98 4.36
CA VAL A 337 7.36 13.65 3.39
C VAL A 337 8.02 14.91 2.80
N LEU A 338 7.26 15.98 2.51
CA LEU A 338 7.82 17.25 2.06
C LEU A 338 8.68 17.92 3.14
N ALA A 339 8.17 18.06 4.36
CA ALA A 339 8.88 18.69 5.46
C ALA A 339 10.17 17.93 5.80
N GLN A 340 10.13 16.59 5.74
CA GLN A 340 11.23 15.74 6.20
C GLN A 340 12.19 15.32 5.10
N GLY A 341 11.72 15.12 3.87
CA GLY A 341 12.55 14.67 2.76
C GLY A 341 12.73 15.72 1.65
N GLY A 342 12.04 16.86 1.73
CA GLY A 342 12.04 17.88 0.69
C GLY A 342 11.43 17.37 -0.62
N LEU A 343 11.75 18.08 -1.72
CA LEU A 343 11.42 17.67 -3.07
C LEU A 343 12.05 16.32 -3.43
N LEU A 344 13.25 16.00 -2.91
CA LEU A 344 13.89 14.71 -3.14
C LEU A 344 13.06 13.56 -2.55
N GLY A 345 12.70 13.66 -1.27
CA GLY A 345 11.86 12.66 -0.59
C GLY A 345 10.50 12.51 -1.26
N MET A 346 9.86 13.63 -1.62
CA MET A 346 8.58 13.61 -2.33
C MET A 346 8.70 12.97 -3.72
N PHE A 347 9.74 13.32 -4.49
CA PHE A 347 10.01 12.70 -5.80
C PHE A 347 10.20 11.18 -5.68
N LEU A 348 10.99 10.73 -4.69
CA LEU A 348 11.19 9.31 -4.44
C LEU A 348 9.88 8.63 -4.03
N PHE A 349 9.12 9.23 -3.11
CA PHE A 349 7.84 8.72 -2.65
C PHE A 349 6.84 8.59 -3.80
N VAL A 350 6.59 9.65 -4.56
CA VAL A 350 5.71 9.65 -5.75
C VAL A 350 6.22 8.69 -6.82
N GLY A 351 7.53 8.64 -7.04
CA GLY A 351 8.18 7.75 -8.01
C GLY A 351 7.88 6.27 -7.77
N VAL A 352 7.76 5.85 -6.50
CA VAL A 352 7.34 4.50 -6.13
C VAL A 352 5.94 4.16 -6.68
N PHE A 353 4.98 5.07 -6.50
CA PHE A 353 3.61 4.90 -6.99
C PHE A 353 3.53 4.94 -8.51
N LEU A 354 4.17 5.94 -9.11
CA LEU A 354 4.16 6.12 -10.57
C LEU A 354 4.76 4.91 -11.26
N ARG A 355 5.88 4.38 -10.75
CA ARG A 355 6.50 3.17 -11.30
C ARG A 355 5.57 1.96 -11.22
N THR A 356 4.95 1.75 -10.07
CA THR A 356 4.06 0.60 -9.84
C THR A 356 2.83 0.68 -10.73
N SER A 357 2.23 1.88 -10.82
CA SER A 357 1.10 2.17 -11.72
C SER A 357 1.49 1.99 -13.18
N PHE A 358 2.63 2.53 -13.60
CA PHE A 358 3.14 2.39 -14.97
C PHE A 358 3.36 0.93 -15.35
N LEU A 359 3.92 0.12 -14.45
CA LEU A 359 4.12 -1.31 -14.71
C LEU A 359 2.78 -2.05 -14.86
N MET A 360 1.81 -1.78 -13.99
CA MET A 360 0.46 -2.33 -14.12
C MET A 360 -0.19 -1.93 -15.45
N ILE A 361 -0.10 -0.64 -15.80
CA ILE A 361 -0.61 -0.10 -17.06
C ILE A 361 0.04 -0.79 -18.26
N LYS A 362 1.37 -0.88 -18.28
CA LYS A 362 2.11 -1.52 -19.37
C LYS A 362 1.71 -2.98 -19.56
N THR A 363 1.29 -3.65 -18.48
CA THR A 363 0.91 -5.06 -18.49
C THR A 363 -0.54 -5.34 -18.84
N ARG A 364 -1.39 -4.30 -18.97
CA ARG A 364 -2.85 -4.47 -19.16
C ARG A 364 -3.28 -4.90 -20.56
N HIS A 365 -2.50 -4.57 -21.59
CA HIS A 365 -2.82 -4.92 -22.99
C HIS A 365 -2.43 -6.37 -23.32
N ILE A 366 -1.95 -7.09 -22.33
CA ILE A 366 -1.63 -8.50 -22.44
C ILE A 366 -2.97 -9.21 -22.30
N THR A 367 -3.63 -9.45 -23.42
CA THR A 367 -4.78 -10.35 -23.54
C THR A 367 -4.35 -11.75 -23.12
N ILE A 368 -4.38 -12.03 -21.82
CA ILE A 368 -4.29 -13.39 -21.29
C ILE A 368 -5.71 -13.96 -21.46
N PRO A 369 -5.94 -14.92 -22.37
CA PRO A 369 -7.30 -15.35 -22.73
C PRO A 369 -8.12 -15.86 -21.53
N ASN A 370 -7.47 -16.33 -20.47
CA ASN A 370 -8.09 -17.05 -19.35
C ASN A 370 -7.90 -16.44 -17.94
N ASP A 371 -7.52 -15.16 -17.79
CA ASP A 371 -7.26 -14.61 -16.45
C ASP A 371 -7.92 -13.25 -16.16
N ILE A 372 -9.25 -13.21 -16.35
CA ILE A 372 -10.13 -12.13 -15.85
C ILE A 372 -9.84 -11.82 -14.37
N ARG A 373 -9.39 -12.83 -13.61
CA ARG A 373 -9.04 -12.72 -12.19
C ARG A 373 -7.77 -11.90 -11.97
N SER A 374 -6.69 -12.13 -12.71
CA SER A 374 -5.46 -11.32 -12.61
C SER A 374 -5.66 -9.87 -13.06
N ALA A 375 -6.46 -9.61 -14.09
CA ALA A 375 -6.81 -8.24 -14.51
C ALA A 375 -7.68 -7.51 -13.47
N ALA A 376 -8.62 -8.23 -12.85
CA ALA A 376 -9.43 -7.72 -11.74
C ALA A 376 -8.57 -7.41 -10.51
N ILE A 377 -7.59 -8.27 -10.20
CA ILE A 377 -6.66 -8.07 -9.10
C ILE A 377 -5.74 -6.87 -9.38
N ALA A 378 -5.23 -6.70 -10.59
CA ALA A 378 -4.44 -5.52 -10.94
C ALA A 378 -5.26 -4.23 -10.82
N SER A 379 -6.51 -4.25 -11.28
CA SER A 379 -7.42 -3.11 -11.16
C SER A 379 -7.77 -2.82 -9.69
N TRP A 380 -7.97 -3.86 -8.89
CA TRP A 380 -8.16 -3.76 -7.45
C TRP A 380 -6.98 -3.11 -6.74
N VAL A 381 -5.75 -3.54 -7.04
CA VAL A 381 -4.55 -2.92 -6.45
C VAL A 381 -4.48 -1.45 -6.86
N LEU A 382 -4.78 -1.12 -8.11
CA LEU A 382 -4.72 0.25 -8.61
C LEU A 382 -5.76 1.17 -7.94
N VAL A 383 -7.00 0.68 -7.78
CA VAL A 383 -8.06 1.39 -7.05
C VAL A 383 -7.69 1.55 -5.58
N SER A 384 -7.17 0.49 -4.95
CA SER A 384 -6.75 0.52 -3.54
C SER A 384 -5.60 1.50 -3.33
N LEU A 385 -4.58 1.49 -4.19
CA LEU A 385 -3.46 2.44 -4.14
C LEU A 385 -3.92 3.89 -4.35
N SER A 386 -4.89 4.12 -5.23
CA SER A 386 -5.47 5.45 -5.44
C SER A 386 -6.22 5.93 -4.20
N ALA A 387 -6.98 5.04 -3.55
CA ALA A 387 -7.61 5.34 -2.28
C ALA A 387 -6.58 5.63 -1.18
N PHE A 388 -5.47 4.87 -1.11
CA PHE A 388 -4.36 5.15 -0.19
C PHE A 388 -3.72 6.52 -0.42
N ILE A 389 -3.49 6.90 -1.67
CA ILE A 389 -2.93 8.21 -2.02
C ILE A 389 -3.85 9.35 -1.56
N ILE A 390 -5.15 9.24 -1.83
CA ILE A 390 -6.09 10.29 -1.45
C ILE A 390 -6.22 10.37 0.07
N MET A 391 -6.24 9.21 0.72
CA MET A 391 -6.32 9.14 2.18
C MET A 391 -5.07 9.69 2.85
N SER A 392 -3.89 9.50 2.26
CA SER A 392 -2.62 9.97 2.83
C SER A 392 -2.49 11.49 2.80
N LEU A 393 -3.30 12.19 1.99
CA LEU A 393 -3.40 13.65 2.00
C LEU A 393 -4.02 14.18 3.30
N PHE A 394 -4.99 13.45 3.87
CA PHE A 394 -5.84 13.93 4.98
C PHE A 394 -5.78 13.08 6.24
N ASN A 395 -5.09 11.94 6.19
CA ASN A 395 -4.75 11.11 7.33
C ASN A 395 -3.34 10.57 7.15
N SER A 396 -2.67 10.28 8.27
CA SER A 396 -1.36 9.64 8.20
C SER A 396 -1.50 8.12 8.19
N ILE A 397 -1.38 7.56 7.00
CA ILE A 397 -1.38 6.12 6.74
C ILE A 397 -0.05 5.55 7.19
N LEU A 398 1.05 6.25 6.90
CA LEU A 398 2.39 5.78 7.20
C LEU A 398 2.72 5.85 8.69
N ASN A 399 2.15 6.80 9.44
CA ASN A 399 2.30 6.89 10.90
C ASN A 399 1.43 5.87 11.67
N THR A 400 0.61 5.09 10.96
CA THR A 400 -0.07 3.93 11.55
C THR A 400 0.60 2.66 11.05
N PRO A 401 1.51 2.03 11.84
CA PRO A 401 2.36 0.93 11.35
C PRO A 401 1.58 -0.21 10.70
N GLU A 402 0.39 -0.52 11.19
CA GLU A 402 -0.44 -1.62 10.72
C GLU A 402 -1.04 -1.32 9.36
N ILE A 403 -1.48 -0.07 9.13
CA ILE A 403 -1.94 0.34 7.81
C ILE A 403 -0.75 0.51 6.88
N ALA A 404 0.36 1.09 7.34
CA ALA A 404 1.58 1.24 6.57
C ALA A 404 2.06 -0.13 6.06
N LEU A 405 2.05 -1.15 6.91
CA LEU A 405 2.37 -2.52 6.55
C LEU A 405 1.47 -3.05 5.42
N ILE A 406 0.15 -2.92 5.59
CA ILE A 406 -0.83 -3.34 4.58
C ILE A 406 -0.62 -2.57 3.26
N PHE A 407 -0.35 -1.28 3.34
CA PHE A 407 -0.08 -0.41 2.21
C PHE A 407 1.19 -0.86 1.44
N TRP A 408 2.31 -1.08 2.13
CA TRP A 408 3.55 -1.56 1.51
C TRP A 408 3.41 -2.98 0.96
N PHE A 409 2.65 -3.83 1.65
CA PHE A 409 2.29 -5.17 1.20
C PHE A 409 1.53 -5.12 -0.15
N MET A 410 0.51 -4.27 -0.25
CA MET A 410 -0.27 -4.07 -1.49
C MET A 410 0.60 -3.66 -2.66
N LEU A 411 1.47 -2.70 -2.40
CA LEU A 411 2.34 -2.15 -3.42
C LEU A 411 3.30 -3.23 -3.93
N ALA A 412 3.90 -4.01 -3.04
CA ALA A 412 4.75 -5.15 -3.39
C ALA A 412 3.99 -6.18 -4.23
N PHE A 413 2.77 -6.50 -3.81
CA PHE A 413 1.92 -7.44 -4.52
C PHE A 413 1.55 -6.94 -5.93
N GLY A 414 1.11 -5.70 -6.08
CA GLY A 414 0.82 -5.08 -7.38
C GLY A 414 2.01 -5.11 -8.33
N HIS A 415 3.20 -4.84 -7.79
CA HIS A 415 4.44 -4.89 -8.55
C HIS A 415 4.76 -6.32 -9.05
N ARG A 416 4.52 -7.36 -8.23
CA ARG A 416 4.67 -8.76 -8.66
C ARG A 416 3.62 -9.16 -9.71
N VAL A 417 2.35 -8.80 -9.51
CA VAL A 417 1.26 -9.09 -10.46
C VAL A 417 1.59 -8.52 -11.84
N ALA A 418 2.07 -7.27 -11.91
CA ALA A 418 2.47 -6.64 -13.16
C ALA A 418 3.59 -7.43 -13.86
N ARG A 419 4.66 -7.81 -13.12
CA ARG A 419 5.78 -8.56 -13.72
C ARG A 419 5.40 -9.95 -14.19
N PHE A 420 4.60 -10.67 -13.41
CA PHE A 420 4.10 -11.99 -13.79
C PHE A 420 3.35 -11.93 -15.13
N SER A 421 2.49 -10.93 -15.28
CA SER A 421 1.73 -10.69 -16.52
C SER A 421 2.66 -10.40 -17.70
N ALA A 422 3.74 -9.63 -17.51
CA ALA A 422 4.73 -9.36 -18.55
C ALA A 422 5.51 -10.62 -18.99
N ALA A 423 5.90 -11.48 -18.06
CA ALA A 423 6.70 -12.68 -18.35
C ALA A 423 5.91 -13.72 -19.18
N ASN A 424 4.64 -13.93 -18.84
CA ASN A 424 3.78 -14.87 -19.56
C ASN A 424 3.52 -14.44 -21.02
N ARG A 425 3.54 -13.13 -21.31
CA ARG A 425 3.46 -12.63 -22.70
C ARG A 425 4.61 -13.13 -23.55
N LEU A 426 5.83 -13.02 -23.04
CA LEU A 426 7.03 -13.41 -23.80
C LEU A 426 7.01 -14.90 -24.10
N ARG A 427 6.59 -15.73 -23.14
CA ARG A 427 6.43 -17.18 -23.38
C ARG A 427 5.39 -17.48 -24.45
N HIS A 428 4.22 -16.84 -24.39
CA HIS A 428 3.18 -17.05 -25.41
C HIS A 428 3.61 -16.58 -26.81
N GLN A 429 4.32 -15.46 -26.92
CA GLN A 429 4.83 -14.99 -28.21
C GLN A 429 5.81 -15.99 -28.83
N VAL A 430 6.70 -16.57 -28.04
CA VAL A 430 7.66 -17.59 -28.51
C VAL A 430 6.95 -18.87 -28.98
N ILE A 431 5.92 -19.33 -28.24
CA ILE A 431 5.18 -20.54 -28.61
C ILE A 431 4.41 -20.34 -29.93
N VAL A 432 3.80 -19.18 -30.14
CA VAL A 432 3.01 -18.90 -31.36
C VAL A 432 3.91 -18.62 -32.57
N SER A 433 5.13 -18.10 -32.37
CA SER A 433 6.08 -17.83 -33.46
C SER A 433 6.97 -19.01 -33.85
N SER A 434 6.96 -20.11 -33.08
CA SER A 434 7.69 -21.31 -33.49
C SER A 434 6.92 -21.96 -34.65
N PRO A 435 7.50 -22.06 -35.86
CA PRO A 435 6.84 -22.77 -36.95
C PRO A 435 6.53 -24.19 -36.48
N VAL A 436 5.27 -24.59 -36.64
CA VAL A 436 4.85 -25.97 -36.41
C VAL A 436 5.56 -26.78 -37.50
N GLY A 437 6.69 -27.38 -37.12
CA GLY A 437 7.43 -28.33 -37.94
C GLY A 437 6.80 -29.70 -37.87
#